data_AF-A0A9X5UMH5-F1
#
_entry.id   AF-A0A9X5UMH5-F1
#
_cell.length_a   1.000
_cell.length_b   1.000
_cell.length_c   1.000
_cell.angle_alpha   90.00
_cell.angle_beta   90.00
_cell.angle_gamma   90.00
#
_symmetry.space_group_name_H-M   'P 1'
#
loop_
_entity.id
_entity.type
_entity.pdbx_description
1 polymer ?
#
loop_
_entity_poly.entity_id
_entity_poly.type
_entity_poly.pdbx_seq_one_letter_code
_entity_poly.pdbx_strand_id
1 'polypeptide(L)'
;MGAEVEPPGDPFVGGQTPVTHQVSHLGLLRRCGLEKADRLDAIVVPASRPAHNLATAMKLALSVDAHLVVMCSGGTPADEVGRMVLTYPGLRATVIDLSDGYKHPELDEFETAGVLGAAPAHLGDLYLKRNIGLLLGAAAGWHSLLFLDDDIRDIPADLVQRAVKGLDRFDAVGMCTGHFPDNSVVCHANRLAGGRQDIFVSGSALVVDPSRDAGFFPQVYNEDWLFLIESARRGALGRAGWVTQLDFDPFADPQRAAAEEFGDVLAEGLMALVRAGRLQEAGTVVFWEHFLAERERFITDTIGRLCANPEVGADAAEAAVRALMTAQTIRSEIRPEVLVDYVKRWESDRVRWRRLRERIAAQASLAAGLRSLDLTDRVVGRGAMPPARAVARKAGPDGRSPRRRLTPWSWTRARLGELAGLLALEAPSVPEPGDHRRTSAGTAGGDRPREPLGLRSAETVVDGPAGDVSDHPDLAPGRITGKRLLQPRPLEPETFIDSDGRRVVLRDPQGKEPGRVARRPGRDRRDQAAGDAMASPGGRDPEAHEVALVGRIGGQVRATDQTDVRSARFGDEPGRGVHPGQPVGLGEGAFAGDGGVERGGIMV
;
A
#
# COMPACT_ATOMS: atom_id res chain seq x y z
N MET A 1 -63.31 -20.01 21.49
CA MET A 1 -62.38 -20.58 20.48
C MET A 1 -61.68 -19.41 19.80
N GLY A 2 -60.41 -19.56 19.41
CA GLY A 2 -59.70 -18.57 18.59
C GLY A 2 -59.34 -17.26 19.33
N ALA A 3 -58.34 -17.32 20.20
CA ALA A 3 -57.51 -16.13 20.46
C ALA A 3 -56.42 -16.14 19.38
N GLU A 4 -56.40 -15.12 18.51
CA GLU A 4 -55.31 -14.95 17.55
C GLU A 4 -54.02 -14.63 18.32
N VAL A 5 -53.03 -15.49 18.16
CA VAL A 5 -51.67 -15.24 18.64
C VAL A 5 -51.02 -14.35 17.59
N GLU A 6 -50.88 -13.06 17.89
CA GLU A 6 -50.07 -12.17 17.04
C GLU A 6 -48.67 -12.78 16.87
N PRO A 7 -48.12 -12.77 15.64
CA PRO A 7 -46.76 -13.25 15.42
C PRO A 7 -45.79 -12.41 16.25
N PRO A 8 -44.71 -13.01 16.80
CA PRO A 8 -43.73 -12.26 17.59
C PRO A 8 -43.18 -11.11 16.74
N GLY A 9 -43.41 -9.88 17.22
CA GLY A 9 -42.97 -8.67 16.53
C GLY A 9 -41.46 -8.68 16.29
N ASP A 10 -41.05 -8.21 15.12
CA ASP A 10 -39.67 -8.19 14.66
C ASP A 10 -38.75 -7.53 15.73
N PRO A 11 -37.75 -8.24 16.29
CA PRO A 11 -36.94 -7.73 17.39
C PRO A 11 -36.03 -6.53 17.01
N PHE A 12 -36.05 -6.07 15.76
CA PHE A 12 -35.29 -4.91 15.28
C PHE A 12 -35.95 -3.53 15.47
N VAL A 13 -37.03 -3.40 16.27
CA VAL A 13 -37.62 -2.09 16.64
C VAL A 13 -36.79 -1.37 17.73
N GLY A 14 -35.50 -1.21 17.49
CA GLY A 14 -34.62 -0.26 18.14
C GLY A 14 -33.91 0.52 17.05
N GLY A 15 -34.33 1.77 16.80
CA GLY A 15 -33.96 2.59 15.63
C GLY A 15 -32.50 3.02 15.55
N GLN A 16 -31.58 2.06 15.51
CA GLN A 16 -30.16 2.29 15.25
C GLN A 16 -29.97 2.59 13.77
N THR A 17 -29.22 3.66 13.48
CA THR A 17 -28.88 4.01 12.10
C THR A 17 -28.11 2.85 11.45
N PRO A 18 -28.48 2.42 10.22
CA PRO A 18 -27.73 1.40 9.49
C PRO A 18 -26.27 1.81 9.33
N VAL A 19 -25.37 0.83 9.41
CA VAL A 19 -23.93 1.04 9.28
C VAL A 19 -23.57 1.02 7.81
N THR A 20 -23.27 2.21 7.26
CA THR A 20 -23.06 2.40 5.82
C THR A 20 -21.61 2.68 5.44
N HIS A 21 -21.27 2.59 4.14
CA HIS A 21 -19.99 3.07 3.60
C HIS A 21 -19.75 4.52 4.03
N GLN A 22 -18.58 4.80 4.60
CA GLN A 22 -18.30 6.12 5.16
C GLN A 22 -17.49 6.97 4.18
N VAL A 23 -17.97 8.20 3.94
CA VAL A 23 -17.20 9.25 3.25
C VAL A 23 -15.88 9.56 3.97
N SER A 24 -15.80 9.29 5.28
CA SER A 24 -14.65 9.63 6.12
C SER A 24 -14.52 8.77 7.37
N HIS A 25 -13.29 8.33 7.64
CA HIS A 25 -12.88 7.75 8.93
C HIS A 25 -12.01 8.70 9.76
N LEU A 26 -11.84 9.98 9.35
CA LEU A 26 -11.00 10.95 10.05
C LEU A 26 -11.39 11.15 11.53
N GLY A 27 -12.65 10.89 11.90
CA GLY A 27 -13.11 10.92 13.29
C GLY A 27 -12.46 9.87 14.22
N LEU A 28 -11.83 8.83 13.67
CA LEU A 28 -11.05 7.84 14.43
C LEU A 28 -9.61 8.33 14.73
N LEU A 29 -9.16 9.41 14.09
CA LEU A 29 -7.79 9.92 14.18
C LEU A 29 -7.68 11.11 15.13
N ARG A 30 -6.62 11.12 15.93
CA ARG A 30 -6.28 12.23 16.82
C ARG A 30 -5.03 12.94 16.31
N ARG A 31 -5.06 14.28 16.22
CA ARG A 31 -3.87 15.05 15.79
C ARG A 31 -2.73 14.89 16.81
N CYS A 32 -1.51 14.68 16.32
CA CYS A 32 -0.30 14.72 17.14
C CYS A 32 0.05 16.16 17.55
N GLY A 33 0.89 16.28 18.58
CA GLY A 33 1.44 17.57 19.00
C GLY A 33 2.53 18.09 18.05
N LEU A 34 3.00 19.30 18.30
CA LEU A 34 4.13 19.90 17.59
C LEU A 34 5.50 19.49 18.16
N GLU A 35 5.52 18.83 19.32
CA GLU A 35 6.72 18.28 19.95
C GLU A 35 7.39 17.24 19.05
N LYS A 36 8.72 17.22 19.06
CA LYS A 36 9.56 16.33 18.23
C LYS A 36 10.31 15.35 19.14
N ALA A 37 10.47 14.11 18.68
CA ALA A 37 11.37 13.14 19.29
C ALA A 37 12.79 13.32 18.75
N ASP A 38 13.80 13.00 19.56
CA ASP A 38 15.20 13.17 19.20
C ASP A 38 15.68 12.20 18.09
N ARG A 39 15.01 11.06 17.93
CA ARG A 39 15.47 9.95 17.08
C ARG A 39 14.32 9.06 16.59
N LEU A 40 14.49 8.51 15.39
CA LEU A 40 13.79 7.33 14.88
C LEU A 40 14.77 6.14 14.89
N ASP A 41 14.34 4.93 15.28
CA ASP A 41 15.24 3.78 15.26
C ASP A 41 15.47 3.24 13.84
N ALA A 42 14.39 3.06 13.07
CA ALA A 42 14.44 2.49 11.73
C ALA A 42 13.34 3.00 10.77
N ILE A 43 13.64 2.91 9.48
CA ILE A 43 12.68 3.02 8.37
C ILE A 43 12.65 1.66 7.67
N VAL A 44 11.47 1.08 7.47
CA VAL A 44 11.24 -0.14 6.71
C VAL A 44 10.53 0.22 5.40
N VAL A 45 11.15 -0.14 4.27
CA VAL A 45 10.60 0.09 2.94
C VAL A 45 10.26 -1.24 2.27
N PRO A 46 8.97 -1.55 2.07
CA PRO A 46 8.52 -2.72 1.33
C PRO A 46 8.58 -2.43 -0.18
N ALA A 47 9.76 -2.53 -0.78
CA ALA A 47 9.99 -2.07 -2.15
C ALA A 47 9.46 -3.05 -3.21
N SER A 48 8.73 -2.55 -4.20
CA SER A 48 8.23 -3.29 -5.37
C SER A 48 8.45 -2.55 -6.70
N ARG A 49 8.80 -1.25 -6.67
CA ARG A 49 9.03 -0.38 -7.81
C ARG A 49 10.54 -0.16 -8.08
N PRO A 50 10.95 0.32 -9.27
CA PRO A 50 12.36 0.51 -9.62
C PRO A 50 13.20 1.27 -8.58
N ALA A 51 14.42 0.80 -8.31
CA ALA A 51 15.24 1.19 -7.16
C ALA A 51 15.46 2.70 -6.99
N HIS A 52 15.47 3.48 -8.09
CA HIS A 52 15.58 4.95 -8.03
C HIS A 52 14.51 5.63 -7.16
N ASN A 53 13.34 5.00 -6.99
CA ASN A 53 12.27 5.46 -6.12
C ASN A 53 12.67 5.52 -4.63
N LEU A 54 13.66 4.72 -4.21
CA LEU A 54 14.17 4.66 -2.84
C LEU A 54 15.02 5.88 -2.45
N ALA A 55 15.36 6.76 -3.39
CA ALA A 55 16.19 7.94 -3.12
C ALA A 55 15.61 8.84 -2.01
N THR A 56 14.28 8.93 -1.91
CA THR A 56 13.58 9.65 -0.85
C THR A 56 13.83 9.01 0.52
N ALA A 57 13.62 7.69 0.63
CA ALA A 57 13.79 6.95 1.88
C ALA A 57 15.26 6.94 2.36
N MET A 58 16.23 6.84 1.45
CA MET A 58 17.66 6.92 1.77
C MET A 58 18.07 8.30 2.32
N LYS A 59 17.61 9.38 1.68
CA LYS A 59 17.80 10.76 2.17
C LYS A 59 17.13 10.98 3.53
N LEU A 60 15.92 10.47 3.69
CA LEU A 60 15.17 10.57 4.95
C LEU A 60 15.90 9.84 6.08
N ALA A 61 16.31 8.58 5.87
CA ALA A 61 17.03 7.77 6.86
C ALA A 61 18.32 8.46 7.35
N LEU A 62 19.10 9.05 6.44
CA LEU A 62 20.26 9.89 6.78
C LEU A 62 19.86 11.09 7.65
N SER A 63 18.81 11.81 7.27
CA SER A 63 18.39 13.05 7.94
C SER A 63 17.88 12.86 9.37
N VAL A 64 17.39 11.66 9.72
CA VAL A 64 16.90 11.33 11.08
C VAL A 64 17.78 10.33 11.85
N ASP A 65 18.97 9.99 11.32
CA ASP A 65 19.86 8.91 11.82
C ASP A 65 19.08 7.62 12.17
N ALA A 66 18.30 7.13 11.21
CA ALA A 66 17.58 5.86 11.30
C ALA A 66 18.30 4.74 10.55
N HIS A 67 18.06 3.50 10.96
CA HIS A 67 18.48 2.32 10.18
C HIS A 67 17.48 2.06 9.06
N LEU A 68 17.92 2.04 7.81
CA LEU A 68 17.07 1.71 6.66
C LEU A 68 17.03 0.19 6.44
N VAL A 69 15.85 -0.41 6.42
CA VAL A 69 15.65 -1.79 5.95
C VAL A 69 14.87 -1.72 4.65
N VAL A 70 15.45 -2.20 3.55
CA VAL A 70 14.75 -2.31 2.26
C VAL A 70 14.52 -3.78 1.97
N MET A 71 13.27 -4.15 1.72
CA MET A 71 12.88 -5.50 1.34
C MET A 71 12.45 -5.49 -0.12
N CYS A 72 13.26 -6.12 -0.97
CA CYS A 72 13.21 -5.97 -2.41
C CYS A 72 12.48 -7.16 -3.04
N SER A 73 11.55 -6.90 -3.93
CA SER A 73 11.04 -7.89 -4.91
C SER A 73 10.40 -7.14 -6.09
N GLY A 74 9.77 -7.89 -7.01
CA GLY A 74 9.07 -7.31 -8.16
C GLY A 74 9.99 -6.49 -9.04
N GLY A 75 9.68 -5.20 -9.22
CA GLY A 75 10.50 -4.25 -9.96
C GLY A 75 11.73 -3.70 -9.21
N THR A 76 12.09 -4.27 -8.05
CA THR A 76 13.22 -3.81 -7.21
C THR A 76 14.34 -4.87 -7.14
N PRO A 77 15.42 -4.77 -7.94
CA PRO A 77 16.58 -5.66 -7.82
C PRO A 77 17.41 -5.33 -6.57
N ALA A 78 17.61 -6.31 -5.67
CA ALA A 78 18.32 -6.09 -4.41
C ALA A 78 19.80 -5.68 -4.60
N ASP A 79 20.44 -6.11 -5.69
CA ASP A 79 21.81 -5.75 -6.05
C ASP A 79 21.91 -4.28 -6.51
N GLU A 80 20.90 -3.77 -7.23
CA GLU A 80 20.79 -2.37 -7.62
C GLU A 80 20.60 -1.47 -6.39
N VAL A 81 19.71 -1.86 -5.47
CA VAL A 81 19.55 -1.17 -4.17
C VAL A 81 20.84 -1.22 -3.36
N GLY A 82 21.55 -2.36 -3.34
CA GLY A 82 22.85 -2.51 -2.70
C GLY A 82 23.89 -1.53 -3.24
N ARG A 83 24.01 -1.40 -4.57
CA ARG A 83 24.87 -0.38 -5.21
C ARG A 83 24.43 1.03 -4.86
N MET A 84 23.13 1.31 -4.88
CA MET A 84 22.58 2.63 -4.58
C MET A 84 22.87 3.06 -3.14
N VAL A 85 22.77 2.16 -2.15
CA VAL A 85 23.13 2.42 -0.74
C VAL A 85 24.57 2.91 -0.59
N LEU A 86 25.52 2.38 -1.38
CA LEU A 86 26.93 2.80 -1.34
C LEU A 86 27.14 4.26 -1.81
N THR A 87 26.19 4.84 -2.55
CA THR A 87 26.22 6.25 -2.97
C THR A 87 25.80 7.24 -1.88
N TYR A 88 25.39 6.75 -0.70
CA TYR A 88 24.95 7.54 0.45
C TYR A 88 25.89 7.37 1.66
N PRO A 89 27.00 8.13 1.75
CA PRO A 89 27.96 8.03 2.85
C PRO A 89 27.30 8.18 4.23
N GLY A 90 27.59 7.25 5.14
CA GLY A 90 27.03 7.22 6.48
C GLY A 90 25.64 6.58 6.61
N LEU A 91 24.99 6.18 5.51
CA LEU A 91 23.69 5.50 5.55
C LEU A 91 23.85 4.11 6.21
N ARG A 92 23.10 3.90 7.30
CA ARG A 92 23.00 2.62 7.99
C ARG A 92 21.87 1.83 7.36
N ALA A 93 22.19 0.77 6.62
CA ALA A 93 21.18 0.04 5.84
C ALA A 93 21.33 -1.48 5.89
N THR A 94 20.21 -2.19 5.68
CA THR A 94 20.13 -3.62 5.39
C THR A 94 19.22 -3.81 4.19
N VAL A 95 19.75 -4.39 3.12
CA VAL A 95 19.01 -4.72 1.89
C VAL A 95 18.75 -6.21 1.88
N ILE A 96 17.48 -6.61 1.80
CA ILE A 96 17.00 -7.99 1.88
C ILE A 96 16.31 -8.34 0.56
N ASP A 97 16.66 -9.49 -0.02
CA ASP A 97 16.09 -9.98 -1.26
C ASP A 97 14.99 -11.04 -1.06
N LEU A 98 13.80 -10.73 -1.55
CA LEU A 98 12.60 -11.56 -1.48
C LEU A 98 12.06 -11.92 -2.88
N SER A 99 12.80 -11.64 -3.97
CA SER A 99 12.35 -11.84 -5.37
C SER A 99 11.84 -13.26 -5.66
N ASP A 100 12.46 -14.26 -5.03
CA ASP A 100 12.28 -15.67 -5.36
C ASP A 100 11.16 -16.33 -4.54
N GLY A 101 10.07 -15.60 -4.28
CA GLY A 101 8.92 -16.10 -3.53
C GLY A 101 9.29 -16.60 -2.14
N TYR A 102 9.94 -15.75 -1.34
CA TYR A 102 10.30 -16.07 0.05
C TYR A 102 9.09 -16.59 0.83
N LYS A 103 9.32 -17.67 1.59
CA LYS A 103 8.35 -18.38 2.41
C LYS A 103 8.91 -18.58 3.80
N HIS A 104 8.05 -18.50 4.79
CA HIS A 104 8.35 -18.74 6.19
C HIS A 104 7.17 -19.49 6.82
N PRO A 105 7.33 -20.73 7.29
CA PRO A 105 6.21 -21.58 7.71
C PRO A 105 5.22 -20.88 8.64
N GLU A 106 5.70 -20.12 9.62
CA GLU A 106 4.81 -19.47 10.60
C GLU A 106 4.10 -18.20 10.12
N LEU A 107 4.47 -17.67 8.94
CA LEU A 107 3.78 -16.57 8.27
C LEU A 107 2.89 -17.07 7.12
N ASP A 108 3.27 -18.16 6.45
CA ASP A 108 2.50 -18.79 5.38
C ASP A 108 1.31 -19.62 5.92
N GLU A 109 1.39 -20.13 7.14
CA GLU A 109 0.32 -20.89 7.82
C GLU A 109 -0.68 -19.99 8.59
N PHE A 110 -0.88 -18.73 8.18
CA PHE A 110 -2.00 -17.94 8.68
C PHE A 110 -3.32 -18.39 8.05
N GLU A 111 -4.34 -18.64 8.88
CA GLU A 111 -5.64 -19.17 8.46
C GLU A 111 -6.36 -18.23 7.47
N THR A 112 -6.15 -16.92 7.62
CA THR A 112 -6.66 -15.87 6.71
C THR A 112 -6.17 -15.99 5.27
N ALA A 113 -4.95 -16.49 5.04
CA ALA A 113 -4.44 -16.73 3.68
C ALA A 113 -5.20 -17.84 2.94
N GLY A 114 -5.86 -18.73 3.69
CA GLY A 114 -6.71 -19.80 3.15
C GLY A 114 -8.14 -19.38 2.79
N VAL A 115 -8.51 -18.10 2.95
CA VAL A 115 -9.86 -17.61 2.63
C VAL A 115 -9.95 -17.23 1.16
N LEU A 116 -10.86 -17.90 0.43
CA LEU A 116 -11.09 -17.65 -0.99
C LEU A 116 -11.51 -16.20 -1.23
N GLY A 117 -10.84 -15.53 -2.18
CA GLY A 117 -11.08 -14.13 -2.53
C GLY A 117 -10.32 -13.12 -1.68
N ALA A 118 -9.80 -13.50 -0.51
CA ALA A 118 -9.06 -12.58 0.36
C ALA A 118 -7.61 -12.35 -0.11
N ALA A 119 -6.97 -13.38 -0.66
CA ALA A 119 -5.59 -13.36 -1.11
C ALA A 119 -5.44 -13.51 -2.65
N PRO A 120 -5.89 -12.53 -3.46
CA PRO A 120 -5.57 -12.49 -4.88
C PRO A 120 -4.06 -12.57 -5.13
N ALA A 121 -3.64 -13.37 -6.11
CA ALA A 121 -2.23 -13.59 -6.43
C ALA A 121 -1.47 -12.30 -6.81
N HIS A 122 -2.20 -11.26 -7.24
CA HIS A 122 -1.68 -9.96 -7.64
C HIS A 122 -1.56 -8.91 -6.52
N LEU A 123 -1.92 -9.23 -5.26
CA LEU A 123 -1.61 -8.36 -4.12
C LEU A 123 -0.11 -8.27 -3.81
N GLY A 124 0.70 -9.22 -4.32
CA GLY A 124 2.13 -9.28 -4.06
C GLY A 124 2.46 -9.63 -2.61
N ASP A 125 3.58 -9.09 -2.11
CA ASP A 125 4.21 -9.46 -0.84
C ASP A 125 4.28 -8.28 0.17
N LEU A 126 3.45 -7.25 -0.01
CA LEU A 126 3.44 -6.05 0.83
C LEU A 126 3.18 -6.39 2.32
N TYR A 127 2.13 -7.16 2.58
CA TYR A 127 1.78 -7.66 3.92
C TYR A 127 2.95 -8.42 4.57
N LEU A 128 3.63 -9.28 3.81
CA LEU A 128 4.75 -10.12 4.23
C LEU A 128 5.95 -9.25 4.62
N LYS A 129 6.32 -8.29 3.78
CA LYS A 129 7.40 -7.32 4.04
C LYS A 129 7.10 -6.47 5.29
N ARG A 130 5.87 -5.98 5.44
CA ARG A 130 5.45 -5.20 6.61
C ARG A 130 5.53 -6.06 7.90
N ASN A 131 5.10 -7.33 7.86
CA ASN A 131 5.24 -8.27 8.99
C ASN A 131 6.70 -8.59 9.34
N ILE A 132 7.55 -8.89 8.35
CA ILE A 132 9.00 -9.06 8.56
C ILE A 132 9.59 -7.80 9.21
N GLY A 133 9.14 -6.61 8.79
CA GLY A 133 9.54 -5.33 9.40
C GLY A 133 9.23 -5.25 10.89
N LEU A 134 8.00 -5.60 11.30
CA LEU A 134 7.60 -5.67 12.71
C LEU A 134 8.47 -6.67 13.49
N LEU A 135 8.69 -7.87 12.94
CA LEU A 135 9.45 -8.94 13.59
C LEU A 135 10.93 -8.56 13.76
N LEU A 136 11.57 -8.03 12.71
CA LEU A 136 12.94 -7.53 12.78
C LEU A 136 13.07 -6.35 13.75
N GLY A 137 12.08 -5.45 13.81
CA GLY A 137 12.05 -4.35 14.77
C GLY A 137 11.92 -4.81 16.22
N ALA A 138 11.08 -5.81 16.47
CA ALA A 138 10.96 -6.45 17.78
C ALA A 138 12.27 -7.14 18.20
N ALA A 139 12.88 -7.94 17.30
CA ALA A 139 14.18 -8.58 17.54
C ALA A 139 15.30 -7.56 17.79
N ALA A 140 15.33 -6.46 17.04
CA ALA A 140 16.34 -5.41 17.19
C ALA A 140 16.13 -4.52 18.44
N GLY A 141 15.00 -4.68 19.15
CA GLY A 141 14.66 -3.85 20.31
C GLY A 141 14.42 -2.39 19.94
N TRP A 142 13.84 -2.12 18.77
CA TRP A 142 13.43 -0.78 18.34
C TRP A 142 12.12 -0.37 19.03
N HIS A 143 11.99 0.93 19.30
CA HIS A 143 10.78 1.52 19.89
C HIS A 143 10.10 2.51 18.93
N SER A 144 10.72 2.78 17.79
CA SER A 144 10.22 3.70 16.77
C SER A 144 10.60 3.24 15.36
N LEU A 145 9.63 2.68 14.65
CA LEU A 145 9.76 2.14 13.29
C LEU A 145 8.80 2.89 12.37
N LEU A 146 9.31 3.46 11.28
CA LEU A 146 8.51 4.04 10.20
C LEU A 146 8.37 3.02 9.07
N PHE A 147 7.16 2.54 8.79
CA PHE A 147 6.85 1.97 7.48
C PHE A 147 6.74 3.10 6.46
N LEU A 148 7.36 2.90 5.32
CA LEU A 148 7.37 3.87 4.24
C LEU A 148 7.35 3.16 2.88
N ASP A 149 6.26 3.27 2.14
CA ASP A 149 6.17 2.69 0.80
C ASP A 149 7.08 3.44 -0.19
N ASP A 150 7.55 2.74 -1.22
CA ASP A 150 8.61 3.25 -2.11
C ASP A 150 8.15 4.37 -3.06
N ASP A 151 6.86 4.67 -3.14
CA ASP A 151 6.25 5.75 -3.93
C ASP A 151 5.94 7.02 -3.13
N ILE A 152 6.16 7.03 -1.80
CA ILE A 152 5.90 8.21 -0.97
C ILE A 152 7.04 9.24 -1.06
N ARG A 153 6.65 10.51 -1.22
CA ARG A 153 7.50 11.68 -1.49
C ARG A 153 7.19 12.81 -0.49
N ASP A 154 8.04 13.83 -0.52
CA ASP A 154 7.91 15.07 0.26
C ASP A 154 7.63 14.86 1.75
N ILE A 155 8.51 14.08 2.40
CA ILE A 155 8.43 13.71 3.81
C ILE A 155 9.45 14.53 4.62
N PRO A 156 9.04 15.56 5.39
CA PRO A 156 9.97 16.30 6.23
C PRO A 156 10.47 15.44 7.39
N ALA A 157 11.78 15.47 7.66
CA ALA A 157 12.39 14.81 8.82
C ALA A 157 11.68 15.18 10.15
N ASP A 158 11.19 16.42 10.24
CA ASP A 158 10.53 16.95 11.43
C ASP A 158 9.06 16.52 11.57
N LEU A 159 8.41 16.10 10.47
CA LEU A 159 7.11 15.43 10.49
C LEU A 159 7.27 14.02 11.04
N VAL A 160 8.31 13.29 10.62
CA VAL A 160 8.65 11.97 11.16
C VAL A 160 8.95 12.05 12.67
N GLN A 161 9.76 13.02 13.11
CA GLN A 161 10.06 13.22 14.53
C GLN A 161 8.80 13.56 15.37
N ARG A 162 7.83 14.29 14.81
CA ARG A 162 6.51 14.50 15.45
C ARG A 162 5.68 13.22 15.52
N ALA A 163 5.73 12.40 14.47
CA ALA A 163 5.04 11.11 14.43
C ALA A 163 5.60 10.14 15.50
N VAL A 164 6.93 10.04 15.61
CA VAL A 164 7.60 9.27 16.68
C VAL A 164 7.21 9.80 18.07
N LYS A 165 7.20 11.13 18.27
CA LYS A 165 6.74 11.72 19.54
C LYS A 165 5.28 11.41 19.85
N GLY A 166 4.45 11.21 18.83
CA GLY A 166 3.07 10.76 18.98
C GLY A 166 2.94 9.37 19.62
N LEU A 167 3.94 8.49 19.51
CA LEU A 167 3.95 7.16 20.16
C LEU A 167 3.91 7.24 21.70
N ASP A 168 4.22 8.39 22.32
CA ASP A 168 4.01 8.61 23.77
C ASP A 168 2.52 8.52 24.17
N ARG A 169 1.60 8.63 23.20
CA ARG A 169 0.15 8.75 23.42
C ARG A 169 -0.70 7.82 22.54
N PHE A 170 -0.12 7.32 21.45
CA PHE A 170 -0.78 6.54 20.41
C PHE A 170 -0.05 5.22 20.20
N ASP A 171 -0.75 4.21 19.73
CA ASP A 171 -0.19 2.90 19.40
C ASP A 171 0.46 2.92 18.00
N ALA A 172 -0.13 3.71 17.09
CA ALA A 172 0.39 3.98 15.76
C ALA A 172 0.09 5.43 15.35
N VAL A 173 0.95 6.01 14.52
CA VAL A 173 0.85 7.40 14.05
C VAL A 173 1.14 7.48 12.55
N GLY A 174 0.14 7.81 11.76
CA GLY A 174 0.30 7.92 10.31
C GLY A 174 0.45 9.35 9.80
N MET A 175 0.87 9.44 8.54
CA MET A 175 0.86 10.64 7.71
C MET A 175 -0.06 10.36 6.52
N CYS A 176 -0.98 11.28 6.21
CA CYS A 176 -1.95 11.05 5.14
C CYS A 176 -1.36 11.47 3.78
N THR A 177 -1.68 10.73 2.72
CA THR A 177 -1.27 11.02 1.33
C THR A 177 -2.17 12.11 0.74
N GLY A 178 -1.78 13.37 0.89
CA GLY A 178 -2.59 14.54 0.51
C GLY A 178 -2.60 14.84 -0.99
N HIS A 179 -1.48 14.53 -1.68
CA HIS A 179 -1.39 14.51 -3.13
C HIS A 179 -1.35 13.06 -3.60
N PHE A 180 -2.23 12.75 -4.56
CA PHE A 180 -2.60 11.40 -4.98
C PHE A 180 -2.91 10.47 -3.79
N PRO A 181 -4.18 10.43 -3.32
CA PRO A 181 -4.51 9.73 -2.09
C PRO A 181 -4.42 8.21 -2.24
N ASP A 182 -3.95 7.57 -1.18
CA ASP A 182 -3.78 6.11 -1.07
C ASP A 182 -5.14 5.46 -0.79
N ASN A 183 -5.92 5.34 -1.87
CA ASN A 183 -7.32 4.95 -1.88
C ASN A 183 -7.53 3.85 -2.94
N SER A 184 -8.53 2.99 -2.76
CA SER A 184 -8.89 1.98 -3.76
C SER A 184 -9.37 2.58 -5.09
N VAL A 185 -9.36 1.78 -6.15
CA VAL A 185 -9.86 2.14 -7.48
C VAL A 185 -11.32 2.61 -7.42
N VAL A 186 -12.17 1.97 -6.61
CA VAL A 186 -13.56 2.39 -6.38
C VAL A 186 -13.62 3.78 -5.73
N CYS A 187 -12.76 4.05 -4.75
CA CYS A 187 -12.66 5.37 -4.12
C CYS A 187 -12.13 6.45 -5.07
N HIS A 188 -11.15 6.13 -5.95
CA HIS A 188 -10.71 7.04 -7.01
C HIS A 188 -11.82 7.35 -8.00
N ALA A 189 -12.61 6.35 -8.41
CA ALA A 189 -13.76 6.54 -9.28
C ALA A 189 -14.84 7.41 -8.62
N ASN A 190 -15.11 7.23 -7.32
CA ASN A 190 -16.00 8.10 -6.55
C ASN A 190 -15.55 9.57 -6.56
N ARG A 191 -14.25 9.83 -6.34
CA ARG A 191 -13.66 11.19 -6.45
C ARG A 191 -13.82 11.76 -7.87
N LEU A 192 -13.52 10.96 -8.89
CA LEU A 192 -13.64 11.35 -10.30
C LEU A 192 -15.09 11.71 -10.67
N ALA A 193 -16.06 10.98 -10.11
CA ALA A 193 -17.49 11.23 -10.25
C ALA A 193 -18.00 12.50 -9.52
N GLY A 194 -17.10 13.30 -8.92
CA GLY A 194 -17.46 14.46 -8.08
C GLY A 194 -17.94 14.09 -6.67
N GLY A 195 -17.87 12.81 -6.30
CA GLY A 195 -18.17 12.33 -4.97
C GLY A 195 -17.11 12.71 -3.94
N ARG A 196 -17.51 12.74 -2.67
CA ARG A 196 -16.60 12.98 -1.55
C ARG A 196 -16.02 11.65 -1.04
N GLN A 197 -14.72 11.65 -0.79
CA GLN A 197 -14.00 10.63 -0.04
C GLN A 197 -12.87 11.35 0.70
N ASP A 198 -12.71 11.15 2.00
CA ASP A 198 -11.56 11.65 2.75
C ASP A 198 -10.38 10.66 2.62
N ILE A 199 -9.29 10.93 3.36
CA ILE A 199 -8.03 10.19 3.29
C ILE A 199 -7.73 9.71 4.71
N PHE A 200 -7.59 8.40 4.90
CA PHE A 200 -7.23 7.83 6.21
C PHE A 200 -5.70 7.79 6.37
N VAL A 201 -5.21 7.23 7.49
CA VAL A 201 -3.81 6.82 7.58
C VAL A 201 -3.68 5.38 7.12
N SER A 202 -2.72 5.11 6.24
CA SER A 202 -2.37 3.76 5.78
C SER A 202 -0.93 3.41 6.20
N GLY A 203 -0.50 2.20 5.89
CA GLY A 203 0.86 1.71 6.08
C GLY A 203 1.90 2.42 5.22
N SER A 204 1.46 3.21 4.23
CA SER A 204 2.33 3.94 3.29
C SER A 204 3.28 4.92 3.98
N ALA A 205 2.88 5.51 5.11
CA ALA A 205 3.71 6.38 5.93
C ALA A 205 3.29 6.29 7.41
N LEU A 206 3.62 5.16 8.06
CA LEU A 206 3.11 4.78 9.37
C LEU A 206 4.23 4.56 10.41
N VAL A 207 4.21 5.34 11.50
CA VAL A 207 5.12 5.16 12.63
C VAL A 207 4.47 4.28 13.70
N VAL A 208 5.18 3.24 14.13
CA VAL A 208 4.74 2.27 15.15
C VAL A 208 5.85 2.00 16.17
N ASP A 209 5.47 1.48 17.34
CA ASP A 209 6.40 0.90 18.32
C ASP A 209 6.36 -0.63 18.22
N PRO A 210 7.32 -1.30 17.54
CA PRO A 210 7.29 -2.74 17.34
C PRO A 210 7.54 -3.53 18.64
N SER A 211 7.88 -2.86 19.75
CA SER A 211 8.00 -3.48 21.08
C SER A 211 6.66 -3.65 21.81
N ARG A 212 5.58 -2.96 21.39
CA ARG A 212 4.22 -3.11 21.94
C ARG A 212 3.43 -4.26 21.30
N ASP A 213 2.36 -4.70 21.95
CA ASP A 213 1.41 -5.69 21.39
C ASP A 213 0.63 -5.07 20.21
N ALA A 214 1.30 -5.03 19.07
CA ALA A 214 0.75 -4.62 17.79
C ALA A 214 0.13 -5.83 17.06
N GLY A 215 -0.87 -5.56 16.21
CA GLY A 215 -1.41 -6.55 15.29
C GLY A 215 -0.39 -7.00 14.24
N PHE A 216 -0.89 -7.71 13.23
CA PHE A 216 -0.14 -8.07 12.04
C PHE A 216 -0.87 -7.54 10.80
N PHE A 217 -0.17 -7.57 9.68
CA PHE A 217 -0.69 -7.22 8.35
C PHE A 217 -1.13 -8.54 7.67
N PRO A 218 -2.43 -8.89 7.65
CA PRO A 218 -2.88 -10.14 7.04
C PRO A 218 -2.78 -10.10 5.50
N GLN A 219 -2.87 -11.26 4.85
CA GLN A 219 -2.82 -11.35 3.38
C GLN A 219 -4.17 -10.95 2.76
N VAL A 220 -4.41 -9.65 2.63
CA VAL A 220 -5.60 -9.04 2.02
C VAL A 220 -5.27 -7.61 1.59
N TYR A 221 -6.06 -6.99 0.70
CA TYR A 221 -5.95 -5.56 0.45
C TYR A 221 -6.42 -4.73 1.66
N ASN A 222 -5.86 -3.52 1.86
CA ASN A 222 -6.02 -2.71 3.08
C ASN A 222 -5.60 -3.47 4.37
N GLU A 223 -4.53 -4.28 4.31
CA GLU A 223 -4.03 -5.05 5.44
C GLU A 223 -3.56 -4.17 6.61
N ASP A 224 -3.18 -2.93 6.30
CA ASP A 224 -2.85 -1.89 7.27
C ASP A 224 -4.07 -1.37 8.03
N TRP A 225 -5.24 -1.25 7.40
CA TRP A 225 -6.47 -0.90 8.13
C TRP A 225 -6.81 -1.98 9.15
N LEU A 226 -6.68 -3.26 8.78
CA LEU A 226 -6.86 -4.38 9.71
C LEU A 226 -5.84 -4.34 10.85
N PHE A 227 -4.56 -4.09 10.55
CA PHE A 227 -3.52 -3.84 11.58
C PHE A 227 -3.91 -2.71 12.55
N LEU A 228 -4.57 -1.65 12.06
CA LEU A 228 -4.95 -0.47 12.82
C LEU A 228 -6.29 -0.59 13.60
N ILE A 229 -7.16 -1.58 13.33
CA ILE A 229 -8.51 -1.70 13.92
C ILE A 229 -8.53 -1.59 15.44
N GLU A 230 -7.60 -2.27 16.13
CA GLU A 230 -7.55 -2.26 17.60
C GLU A 230 -7.13 -0.91 18.17
N SER A 231 -6.18 -0.25 17.52
CA SER A 231 -5.75 1.10 17.88
C SER A 231 -6.84 2.12 17.58
N ALA A 232 -7.61 1.96 16.48
CA ALA A 232 -8.78 2.77 16.17
C ALA A 232 -9.86 2.61 17.26
N ARG A 233 -10.19 1.36 17.63
CA ARG A 233 -11.15 1.01 18.68
C ARG A 233 -10.78 1.59 20.05
N ARG A 234 -9.49 1.66 20.38
CA ARG A 234 -8.99 2.31 21.61
C ARG A 234 -8.92 3.84 21.53
N GLY A 235 -9.19 4.45 20.37
CA GLY A 235 -8.95 5.88 20.14
C GLY A 235 -7.46 6.26 20.23
N ALA A 236 -6.58 5.30 19.95
CA ALA A 236 -5.13 5.35 20.09
C ALA A 236 -4.40 5.51 18.74
N LEU A 237 -5.07 6.06 17.71
CA LEU A 237 -4.47 6.41 16.42
C LEU A 237 -4.13 7.89 16.32
N GLY A 238 -2.88 8.17 15.96
CA GLY A 238 -2.37 9.51 15.68
C GLY A 238 -2.35 9.86 14.19
N ARG A 239 -2.54 11.14 13.88
CA ARG A 239 -2.20 11.76 12.58
C ARG A 239 -1.18 12.87 12.79
N ALA A 240 0.00 12.75 12.17
CA ALA A 240 1.08 13.73 12.30
C ALA A 240 1.01 14.87 11.27
N GLY A 241 0.49 14.61 10.07
CA GLY A 241 0.44 15.58 8.97
C GLY A 241 0.14 14.94 7.62
N TRP A 242 0.69 15.53 6.57
CA TRP A 242 0.49 15.14 5.17
C TRP A 242 1.83 14.83 4.47
N VAL A 243 1.80 13.89 3.53
CA VAL A 243 2.85 13.53 2.58
C VAL A 243 2.25 13.43 1.17
N THR A 244 3.05 13.16 0.15
CA THR A 244 2.59 13.00 -1.25
C THR A 244 2.90 11.60 -1.76
N GLN A 245 2.04 10.98 -2.56
CA GLN A 245 2.35 9.75 -3.30
C GLN A 245 2.69 10.08 -4.75
N LEU A 246 3.44 9.21 -5.44
CA LEU A 246 3.60 9.32 -6.89
C LEU A 246 2.29 9.00 -7.62
N ASP A 247 1.90 9.89 -8.53
CA ASP A 247 0.77 9.69 -9.44
C ASP A 247 0.85 8.34 -10.18
N PHE A 248 -0.28 7.65 -10.26
CA PHE A 248 -0.49 6.52 -11.17
C PHE A 248 -1.88 6.61 -11.81
N ASP A 249 -2.15 5.76 -12.80
CA ASP A 249 -3.49 5.63 -13.38
C ASP A 249 -4.22 4.47 -12.67
N PRO A 250 -5.23 4.74 -11.82
CA PRO A 250 -5.93 3.70 -11.07
C PRO A 250 -6.86 2.87 -11.96
N PHE A 251 -7.15 3.32 -13.19
CA PHE A 251 -8.05 2.66 -14.13
C PHE A 251 -7.31 1.97 -15.29
N ALA A 252 -5.97 1.98 -15.27
CA ALA A 252 -5.15 1.34 -16.29
C ALA A 252 -5.33 -0.19 -16.38
N ASP A 253 -5.66 -0.83 -15.26
CA ASP A 253 -6.01 -2.24 -15.20
C ASP A 253 -7.28 -2.43 -14.33
N PRO A 254 -8.43 -2.84 -14.90
CA PRO A 254 -9.64 -3.12 -14.12
C PRO A 254 -9.48 -4.33 -13.19
N GLN A 255 -8.53 -5.26 -13.43
CA GLN A 255 -8.28 -6.39 -12.52
C GLN A 255 -7.68 -5.95 -11.19
N ARG A 256 -7.12 -4.73 -11.11
CA ARG A 256 -6.78 -4.08 -9.84
C ARG A 256 -8.03 -3.87 -8.98
N ALA A 257 -9.13 -3.38 -9.56
CA ALA A 257 -10.38 -3.20 -8.82
C ALA A 257 -10.95 -4.55 -8.30
N ALA A 258 -10.76 -5.63 -9.05
CA ALA A 258 -11.06 -6.99 -8.58
C ALA A 258 -10.15 -7.47 -7.43
N ALA A 259 -8.87 -7.05 -7.40
CA ALA A 259 -7.94 -7.36 -6.31
C ALA A 259 -8.39 -6.73 -4.99
N GLU A 260 -8.83 -5.47 -5.09
CA GLU A 260 -9.03 -4.61 -3.95
C GLU A 260 -10.38 -4.85 -3.25
N GLU A 261 -11.44 -5.18 -4.01
CA GLU A 261 -12.83 -5.16 -3.52
C GLU A 261 -13.08 -6.01 -2.27
N PHE A 262 -12.49 -7.20 -2.14
CA PHE A 262 -12.65 -8.01 -0.91
C PHE A 262 -12.07 -7.30 0.31
N GLY A 263 -10.87 -6.75 0.19
CA GLY A 263 -10.21 -6.00 1.26
C GLY A 263 -10.88 -4.66 1.53
N ASP A 264 -11.42 -4.01 0.50
CA ASP A 264 -12.22 -2.79 0.61
C ASP A 264 -13.50 -3.03 1.41
N VAL A 265 -14.30 -4.05 1.06
CA VAL A 265 -15.51 -4.43 1.79
C VAL A 265 -15.20 -4.74 3.25
N LEU A 266 -14.16 -5.54 3.49
CA LEU A 266 -13.77 -5.96 4.83
C LEU A 266 -13.27 -4.78 5.68
N ALA A 267 -12.33 -3.97 5.15
CA ALA A 267 -11.73 -2.87 5.89
C ALA A 267 -12.72 -1.72 6.15
N GLU A 268 -13.52 -1.32 5.16
CA GLU A 268 -14.57 -0.31 5.33
C GLU A 268 -15.65 -0.78 6.32
N GLY A 269 -16.08 -2.05 6.23
CA GLY A 269 -17.07 -2.61 7.15
C GLY A 269 -16.58 -2.66 8.60
N LEU A 270 -15.34 -3.13 8.82
CA LEU A 270 -14.72 -3.15 10.15
C LEU A 270 -14.51 -1.74 10.72
N MET A 271 -14.03 -0.77 9.92
CA MET A 271 -13.87 0.62 10.38
C MET A 271 -15.22 1.30 10.67
N ALA A 272 -16.25 1.04 9.87
CA ALA A 272 -17.59 1.54 10.11
C ALA A 272 -18.17 0.99 11.43
N LEU A 273 -17.96 -0.30 11.74
CA LEU A 273 -18.31 -0.90 13.03
C LEU A 273 -17.49 -0.34 14.20
N VAL A 274 -16.19 -0.11 14.04
CA VAL A 274 -15.35 0.56 15.05
C VAL A 274 -15.90 1.95 15.36
N ARG A 275 -16.22 2.74 14.32
CA ARG A 275 -16.79 4.08 14.46
C ARG A 275 -18.17 4.08 15.11
N ALA A 276 -18.97 3.05 14.88
CA ALA A 276 -20.27 2.87 15.51
C ALA A 276 -20.21 2.28 16.95
N GLY A 277 -19.03 1.83 17.41
CA GLY A 277 -18.89 1.11 18.69
C GLY A 277 -19.50 -0.29 18.67
N ARG A 278 -19.60 -0.92 17.49
CA ARG A 278 -20.37 -2.16 17.22
C ARG A 278 -19.52 -3.31 16.69
N LEU A 279 -18.20 -3.31 16.91
CA LEU A 279 -17.26 -4.29 16.32
C LEU A 279 -17.65 -5.77 16.54
N GLN A 280 -18.36 -6.09 17.62
CA GLN A 280 -18.90 -7.44 17.87
C GLN A 280 -19.82 -7.98 16.75
N GLU A 281 -20.41 -7.10 15.93
CA GLU A 281 -21.29 -7.47 14.83
C GLU A 281 -20.54 -7.98 13.59
N ALA A 282 -19.22 -7.80 13.52
CA ALA A 282 -18.37 -8.35 12.47
C ALA A 282 -18.41 -9.89 12.41
N GLY A 283 -18.80 -10.55 13.50
CA GLY A 283 -19.03 -12.00 13.55
C GLY A 283 -20.40 -12.46 13.04
N THR A 284 -21.23 -11.56 12.49
CA THR A 284 -22.63 -11.85 12.10
C THR A 284 -22.88 -11.73 10.60
N VAL A 285 -23.65 -12.68 10.05
CA VAL A 285 -24.05 -12.69 8.63
C VAL A 285 -24.90 -11.47 8.28
N VAL A 286 -25.88 -11.13 9.14
CA VAL A 286 -26.83 -10.03 8.94
C VAL A 286 -26.14 -8.68 8.73
N PHE A 287 -25.05 -8.40 9.47
CA PHE A 287 -24.27 -7.19 9.26
C PHE A 287 -23.65 -7.15 7.85
N TRP A 288 -23.00 -8.24 7.43
CA TRP A 288 -22.31 -8.30 6.15
C TRP A 288 -23.26 -8.34 4.95
N GLU A 289 -24.43 -8.99 5.07
CA GLU A 289 -25.52 -8.90 4.08
C GLU A 289 -25.92 -7.44 3.83
N HIS A 290 -26.19 -6.71 4.92
CA HIS A 290 -26.56 -5.31 4.84
C HIS A 290 -25.44 -4.46 4.25
N PHE A 291 -24.20 -4.64 4.70
CA PHE A 291 -23.04 -3.87 4.24
C PHE A 291 -22.71 -4.12 2.76
N LEU A 292 -22.87 -5.35 2.26
CA LEU A 292 -22.70 -5.68 0.84
C LEU A 292 -23.77 -5.02 -0.06
N ALA A 293 -25.03 -4.94 0.40
CA ALA A 293 -26.10 -4.22 -0.30
C ALA A 293 -25.94 -2.68 -0.25
N GLU A 294 -25.22 -2.18 0.75
CA GLU A 294 -24.86 -0.77 0.91
C GLU A 294 -23.67 -0.39 0.00
N ARG A 295 -22.67 -1.29 -0.10
CA ARG A 295 -21.54 -1.20 -1.06
C ARG A 295 -22.01 -1.23 -2.51
N GLU A 296 -22.98 -2.09 -2.83
CA GLU A 296 -23.63 -2.16 -4.15
C GLU A 296 -24.20 -0.81 -4.61
N ARG A 297 -24.97 -0.15 -3.74
CA ARG A 297 -25.55 1.16 -4.02
C ARG A 297 -24.45 2.20 -4.20
N PHE A 298 -23.42 2.21 -3.37
CA PHE A 298 -22.28 3.12 -3.52
C PHE A 298 -21.55 2.98 -4.88
N ILE A 299 -21.31 1.74 -5.34
CA ILE A 299 -20.71 1.49 -6.67
C ILE A 299 -21.66 1.94 -7.78
N THR A 300 -22.94 1.56 -7.71
CA THR A 300 -23.96 1.86 -8.73
C THR A 300 -24.19 3.38 -8.87
N ASP A 301 -24.33 4.09 -7.76
CA ASP A 301 -24.46 5.56 -7.73
C ASP A 301 -23.23 6.24 -8.31
N THR A 302 -22.04 5.67 -8.09
CA THR A 302 -20.79 6.19 -8.66
C THR A 302 -20.72 6.00 -10.17
N ILE A 303 -21.13 4.85 -10.70
CA ILE A 303 -21.28 4.62 -12.15
C ILE A 303 -22.27 5.64 -12.73
N GLY A 304 -23.44 5.82 -12.11
CA GLY A 304 -24.45 6.78 -12.55
C GLY A 304 -23.92 8.21 -12.62
N ARG A 305 -23.18 8.65 -11.59
CA ARG A 305 -22.52 9.97 -11.57
C ARG A 305 -21.41 10.12 -12.62
N LEU A 306 -20.60 9.09 -12.89
CA LEU A 306 -19.59 9.14 -13.95
C LEU A 306 -20.23 9.32 -15.33
N CYS A 307 -21.25 8.52 -15.64
CA CYS A 307 -21.99 8.62 -16.92
C CYS A 307 -22.71 9.96 -17.08
N ALA A 308 -23.15 10.58 -15.98
CA ALA A 308 -23.84 11.87 -16.00
C ALA A 308 -22.90 13.10 -15.92
N ASN A 309 -21.59 12.93 -15.73
CA ASN A 309 -20.65 14.04 -15.55
C ASN A 309 -19.77 14.28 -16.80
N PRO A 310 -20.12 15.24 -17.67
CA PRO A 310 -19.35 15.53 -18.88
C PRO A 310 -17.96 16.15 -18.59
N GLU A 311 -17.70 16.67 -17.38
CA GLU A 311 -16.38 17.25 -17.04
C GLU A 311 -15.27 16.20 -16.96
N VAL A 312 -15.60 14.91 -16.75
CA VAL A 312 -14.63 13.81 -16.60
C VAL A 312 -13.93 13.47 -17.92
N GLY A 313 -14.60 13.69 -19.06
CA GLY A 313 -14.17 13.21 -20.38
C GLY A 313 -14.51 11.73 -20.61
N ALA A 314 -14.93 11.40 -21.83
CA ALA A 314 -15.49 10.09 -22.17
C ALA A 314 -14.54 8.92 -21.86
N ASP A 315 -13.30 8.98 -22.34
CA ASP A 315 -12.30 7.90 -22.18
C ASP A 315 -12.02 7.58 -20.70
N ALA A 316 -11.95 8.61 -19.84
CA ALA A 316 -11.68 8.46 -18.42
C ALA A 316 -12.90 7.94 -17.66
N ALA A 317 -14.11 8.40 -18.03
CA ALA A 317 -15.36 7.87 -17.50
C ALA A 317 -15.53 6.39 -17.88
N GLU A 318 -15.26 6.02 -19.15
CA GLU A 318 -15.35 4.63 -19.62
C GLU A 318 -14.36 3.72 -18.89
N ALA A 319 -13.10 4.16 -18.71
CA ALA A 319 -12.09 3.40 -17.96
C ALA A 319 -12.50 3.18 -16.50
N ALA A 320 -12.97 4.23 -15.82
CA ALA A 320 -13.46 4.13 -14.44
C ALA A 320 -14.70 3.24 -14.33
N VAL A 321 -15.64 3.31 -15.27
CA VAL A 321 -16.84 2.44 -15.30
C VAL A 321 -16.44 0.98 -15.52
N ARG A 322 -15.51 0.66 -16.43
CA ARG A 322 -15.02 -0.73 -16.59
C ARG A 322 -14.38 -1.28 -15.31
N ALA A 323 -13.63 -0.46 -14.58
CA ALA A 323 -13.07 -0.85 -13.29
C ALA A 323 -14.14 -1.06 -12.21
N LEU A 324 -15.13 -0.15 -12.11
CA LEU A 324 -16.25 -0.29 -11.17
C LEU A 324 -17.12 -1.50 -11.46
N MET A 325 -17.41 -1.80 -12.73
CA MET A 325 -18.15 -3.02 -13.11
C MET A 325 -17.37 -4.29 -12.75
N THR A 326 -16.03 -4.24 -12.81
CA THR A 326 -15.15 -5.36 -12.41
C THR A 326 -15.17 -5.57 -10.89
N ALA A 327 -15.10 -4.49 -10.10
CA ALA A 327 -15.31 -4.56 -8.65
C ALA A 327 -16.73 -5.08 -8.31
N GLN A 328 -17.76 -4.58 -9.00
CA GLN A 328 -19.15 -5.01 -8.80
C GLN A 328 -19.36 -6.51 -9.04
N THR A 329 -18.68 -7.10 -10.04
CA THR A 329 -18.67 -8.56 -10.25
C THR A 329 -18.10 -9.29 -9.04
N ILE A 330 -16.88 -8.94 -8.59
CA ILE A 330 -16.27 -9.57 -7.40
C ILE A 330 -17.15 -9.39 -6.17
N ARG A 331 -17.66 -8.18 -5.93
CA ARG A 331 -18.59 -7.87 -4.81
C ARG A 331 -19.80 -8.79 -4.81
N SER A 332 -20.37 -9.11 -5.97
CA SER A 332 -21.51 -10.04 -6.08
C SER A 332 -21.17 -11.51 -5.79
N GLU A 333 -19.89 -11.89 -5.84
CA GLU A 333 -19.39 -13.22 -5.49
C GLU A 333 -19.00 -13.33 -3.99
N ILE A 334 -18.78 -12.20 -3.30
CA ILE A 334 -18.49 -12.17 -1.86
C ILE A 334 -19.76 -12.55 -1.09
N ARG A 335 -19.74 -13.73 -0.47
CA ARG A 335 -20.81 -14.17 0.43
C ARG A 335 -20.56 -13.69 1.87
N PRO A 336 -21.60 -13.25 2.60
CA PRO A 336 -21.50 -12.81 4.00
C PRO A 336 -20.75 -13.79 4.92
N GLU A 337 -20.96 -15.10 4.74
CA GLU A 337 -20.33 -16.12 5.58
C GLU A 337 -18.82 -16.17 5.41
N VAL A 338 -18.29 -15.79 4.24
CA VAL A 338 -16.85 -15.75 3.97
C VAL A 338 -16.20 -14.60 4.74
N LEU A 339 -16.88 -13.47 4.90
CA LEU A 339 -16.42 -12.36 5.72
C LEU A 339 -16.46 -12.71 7.22
N VAL A 340 -17.50 -13.42 7.67
CA VAL A 340 -17.57 -13.96 9.05
C VAL A 340 -16.47 -14.98 9.32
N ASP A 341 -16.19 -15.89 8.37
CA ASP A 341 -15.10 -16.87 8.47
C ASP A 341 -13.74 -16.18 8.51
N TYR A 342 -13.52 -15.18 7.65
CA TYR A 342 -12.31 -14.37 7.66
C TYR A 342 -12.05 -13.70 9.01
N VAL A 343 -13.06 -13.03 9.58
CA VAL A 343 -12.92 -12.34 10.89
C VAL A 343 -12.52 -13.33 11.99
N LYS A 344 -13.12 -14.53 12.03
CA LYS A 344 -12.78 -15.58 13.02
C LYS A 344 -11.35 -16.08 12.86
N ARG A 345 -10.92 -16.34 11.62
CA ARG A 345 -9.54 -16.76 11.30
C ARG A 345 -8.53 -15.69 11.64
N TRP A 346 -8.86 -14.43 11.36
CA TRP A 346 -8.02 -13.28 11.72
C TRP A 346 -7.84 -13.15 13.24
N GLU A 347 -8.89 -13.40 14.03
CA GLU A 347 -8.77 -13.48 15.49
C GLU A 347 -7.88 -14.64 15.97
N SER A 348 -7.94 -15.81 15.32
CA SER A 348 -7.02 -16.94 15.57
C SER A 348 -5.57 -16.57 15.23
N ASP A 349 -5.35 -16.01 14.04
CA ASP A 349 -4.04 -15.59 13.54
C ASP A 349 -3.40 -14.52 14.44
N ARG A 350 -4.19 -13.63 15.05
CA ARG A 350 -3.69 -12.66 16.04
C ARG A 350 -3.07 -13.34 17.28
N VAL A 351 -3.60 -14.49 17.72
CA VAL A 351 -3.00 -15.28 18.81
C VAL A 351 -1.71 -15.95 18.35
N ARG A 352 -1.69 -16.51 17.13
CA ARG A 352 -0.49 -17.10 16.51
C ARG A 352 0.62 -16.06 16.34
N TRP A 353 0.28 -14.90 15.80
CA TRP A 353 1.18 -13.74 15.61
C TRP A 353 1.84 -13.30 16.91
N ARG A 354 1.08 -13.13 18.00
CA ARG A 354 1.65 -12.70 19.28
C ARG A 354 2.75 -13.65 19.75
N ARG A 355 2.54 -14.98 19.68
CA ARG A 355 3.52 -16.00 20.04
C ARG A 355 4.78 -15.95 19.15
N LEU A 356 4.59 -15.83 17.83
CA LEU A 356 5.68 -15.66 16.86
C LEU A 356 6.51 -14.41 17.20
N ARG A 357 5.84 -13.28 17.40
CA ARG A 357 6.47 -11.99 17.73
C ARG A 357 7.22 -12.04 19.07
N GLU A 358 6.67 -12.66 20.11
CA GLU A 358 7.34 -12.86 21.40
C GLU A 358 8.64 -13.67 21.27
N ARG A 359 8.61 -14.79 20.53
CA ARG A 359 9.80 -15.63 20.28
C ARG A 359 10.87 -14.92 19.45
N ILE A 360 10.47 -14.09 18.48
CA ILE A 360 11.41 -13.29 17.68
C ILE A 360 11.97 -12.10 18.48
N ALA A 361 11.17 -11.45 19.33
CA ALA A 361 11.63 -10.39 20.23
C ALA A 361 12.72 -10.87 21.20
N ALA A 362 12.64 -12.14 21.64
CA ALA A 362 13.66 -12.76 22.50
C ALA A 362 15.07 -12.88 21.86
N GLN A 363 15.20 -12.69 20.54
CA GLN A 363 16.49 -12.75 19.84
C GLN A 363 17.43 -11.57 20.14
N ALA A 364 16.88 -10.46 20.68
CA ALA A 364 17.61 -9.29 21.19
C ALA A 364 18.64 -8.60 20.26
N SER A 365 18.70 -8.96 18.97
CA SER A 365 19.45 -8.25 17.94
C SER A 365 18.86 -8.46 16.54
N LEU A 366 19.04 -7.47 15.65
CA LEU A 366 18.66 -7.56 14.24
C LEU A 366 19.28 -8.79 13.54
N ALA A 367 20.56 -9.08 13.82
CA ALA A 367 21.27 -10.20 13.20
C ALA A 367 20.75 -11.57 13.67
N ALA A 368 20.24 -11.68 14.89
CA ALA A 368 19.59 -12.89 15.36
C ALA A 368 18.16 -13.02 14.81
N GLY A 369 17.39 -11.92 14.73
CA GLY A 369 16.10 -11.89 14.04
C GLY A 369 16.19 -12.31 12.56
N LEU A 370 17.20 -11.83 11.83
CA LEU A 370 17.48 -12.26 10.44
C LEU A 370 17.84 -13.75 10.32
N ARG A 371 18.38 -14.39 11.36
CA ARG A 371 18.60 -15.84 11.37
C ARG A 371 17.31 -16.59 11.70
N SER A 372 16.54 -16.14 12.68
CA SER A 372 15.28 -16.77 13.08
C SER A 372 14.15 -16.66 12.05
N LEU A 373 14.34 -15.88 10.98
CA LEU A 373 13.44 -15.76 9.85
C LEU A 373 14.04 -16.32 8.54
N ASP A 374 15.18 -17.01 8.59
CA ASP A 374 15.87 -17.56 7.41
C ASP A 374 16.19 -16.49 6.32
N LEU A 375 16.44 -15.25 6.76
CA LEU A 375 16.76 -14.10 5.89
C LEU A 375 18.26 -13.79 5.80
N THR A 376 19.12 -14.55 6.48
CA THR A 376 20.56 -14.20 6.59
C THR A 376 21.27 -14.24 5.24
N ASP A 377 21.05 -15.28 4.44
CA ASP A 377 21.64 -15.44 3.11
C ASP A 377 20.94 -14.59 2.03
N ARG A 378 19.84 -13.93 2.39
CA ARG A 378 19.10 -12.96 1.57
C ARG A 378 19.56 -11.52 1.77
N VAL A 379 20.55 -11.26 2.64
CA VAL A 379 21.09 -9.91 2.84
C VAL A 379 22.15 -9.59 1.79
N VAL A 380 21.74 -8.91 0.72
CA VAL A 380 22.60 -8.55 -0.44
C VAL A 380 23.48 -7.33 -0.16
N GLY A 381 23.06 -6.45 0.76
CA GLY A 381 23.79 -5.22 1.06
C GLY A 381 23.70 -4.78 2.52
N ARG A 382 24.81 -4.26 3.04
CA ARG A 382 24.86 -3.53 4.33
C ARG A 382 25.51 -2.17 4.11
N GLY A 383 24.82 -1.13 4.57
CA GLY A 383 25.38 0.22 4.64
C GLY A 383 26.47 0.33 5.72
N ALA A 384 27.01 1.52 5.91
CA ALA A 384 28.06 1.76 6.90
C ALA A 384 27.58 1.39 8.31
N MET A 385 28.19 0.36 8.90
CA MET A 385 28.05 0.08 10.33
C MET A 385 28.78 1.20 11.09
N PRO A 386 28.09 2.01 11.93
CA PRO A 386 28.80 2.94 12.79
C PRO A 386 29.67 2.14 13.78
N PRO A 387 30.83 2.67 14.22
CA PRO A 387 31.57 2.06 15.31
C PRO A 387 30.62 1.90 16.50
N ALA A 388 30.57 0.69 17.07
CA ALA A 388 29.55 0.30 18.03
C ALA A 388 29.50 1.27 19.21
N ARG A 389 28.55 2.22 19.19
CA ARG A 389 28.25 3.05 20.34
C ARG A 389 27.75 2.11 21.43
N ALA A 390 28.53 2.01 22.52
CA ALA A 390 28.11 1.28 23.70
C ALA A 390 26.88 1.96 24.31
N VAL A 391 25.70 1.58 23.84
CA VAL A 391 24.42 1.94 24.45
C VAL A 391 24.34 1.19 25.77
N ALA A 392 24.96 1.77 26.79
CA ALA A 392 24.92 1.27 28.14
C ALA A 392 23.47 1.30 28.64
N ARG A 393 22.76 0.19 28.45
CA ARG A 393 21.46 -0.10 29.07
C ARG A 393 21.67 -0.18 30.59
N LYS A 394 21.71 0.97 31.26
CA LYS A 394 21.41 1.03 32.70
C LYS A 394 19.94 0.72 32.86
N ALA A 395 19.64 -0.57 32.98
CA ALA A 395 18.40 -1.02 33.58
C ALA A 395 18.34 -0.42 34.99
N GLY A 396 17.39 0.48 35.24
CA GLY A 396 17.05 0.87 36.59
C GLY A 396 16.40 -0.32 37.30
N PRO A 397 16.65 -0.53 38.60
CA PRO A 397 16.12 -1.69 39.34
C PRO A 397 14.57 -1.76 39.38
N ASP A 398 13.88 -0.67 39.03
CA ASP A 398 12.45 -0.49 39.32
C ASP A 398 11.51 -0.87 38.16
N GLY A 399 12.04 -1.35 37.02
CA GLY A 399 11.25 -1.79 35.86
C GLY A 399 10.41 -0.72 35.15
N ARG A 400 10.43 0.54 35.61
CA ARG A 400 9.70 1.68 35.04
C ARG A 400 10.64 2.60 34.28
N SER A 401 10.30 2.90 33.03
CA SER A 401 11.05 3.84 32.19
C SER A 401 11.16 5.21 32.87
N PRO A 402 12.38 5.72 33.15
CA PRO A 402 12.52 7.00 33.83
C PRO A 402 12.13 8.14 32.89
N ARG A 403 11.14 8.95 33.29
CA ARG A 403 10.85 10.24 32.65
C ARG A 403 12.05 11.17 32.85
N ARG A 404 13.00 11.14 31.90
CA ARG A 404 14.16 12.04 31.89
C ARG A 404 13.70 13.49 31.73
N ARG A 405 13.91 14.30 32.76
CA ARG A 405 14.11 15.74 32.58
C ARG A 405 15.55 15.94 32.13
N LEU A 406 15.76 16.46 30.93
CA LEU A 406 17.08 16.88 30.46
C LEU A 406 17.18 18.40 30.56
N THR A 407 18.27 18.90 31.15
CA THR A 407 18.65 20.32 31.13
C THR A 407 19.49 20.61 29.88
N PRO A 408 19.42 21.84 29.34
CA PRO A 408 20.00 22.13 28.03
C PRO A 408 21.52 22.36 28.10
N TRP A 409 22.27 21.70 27.21
CA TRP A 409 23.65 22.03 26.90
C TRP A 409 23.83 22.24 25.40
N SER A 410 24.67 23.22 25.06
CA SER A 410 24.83 23.81 23.73
C SER A 410 25.67 22.97 22.76
N TRP A 411 25.24 22.86 21.51
CA TRP A 411 26.07 22.39 20.40
C TRP A 411 26.71 23.54 19.62
N THR A 412 28.04 23.54 19.52
CA THR A 412 28.81 24.61 18.88
C THR A 412 29.22 24.23 17.46
N ARG A 413 28.60 24.90 16.46
CA ARG A 413 29.05 25.37 15.12
C ARG A 413 30.20 24.72 14.31
N ALA A 414 30.84 23.63 14.71
CA ALA A 414 32.06 23.11 14.10
C ALA A 414 31.82 21.88 13.19
N ARG A 415 31.13 22.07 12.05
CA ARG A 415 31.20 21.13 10.90
C ARG A 415 30.62 21.60 9.55
N LEU A 416 30.18 22.85 9.42
CA LEU A 416 29.63 23.39 8.16
C LEU A 416 30.67 24.04 7.22
N GLY A 417 31.96 24.02 7.58
CA GLY A 417 33.03 24.63 6.77
C GLY A 417 33.60 23.76 5.65
N GLU A 418 33.55 22.43 5.78
CA GLU A 418 34.32 21.51 4.90
C GLU A 418 33.51 20.95 3.70
N LEU A 419 32.21 21.20 3.62
CA LEU A 419 31.35 20.69 2.53
C LEU A 419 31.10 21.68 1.39
N ALA A 420 31.60 22.92 1.49
CA ALA A 420 31.40 23.96 0.47
C ALA A 420 32.39 23.86 -0.73
N GLY A 421 33.36 22.95 -0.70
CA GLY A 421 34.45 22.88 -1.68
C GLY A 421 34.35 21.77 -2.75
N LEU A 422 33.28 20.96 -2.76
CA LEU A 422 33.23 19.70 -3.54
C LEU A 422 32.09 19.59 -4.57
N LEU A 423 31.43 20.69 -4.92
CA LEU A 423 30.40 20.72 -5.97
C LEU A 423 30.71 21.81 -7.02
N ALA A 424 31.71 21.54 -7.85
CA ALA A 424 32.03 22.28 -9.06
C ALA A 424 32.62 21.33 -10.13
N LEU A 425 31.80 20.42 -10.65
CA LEU A 425 32.08 19.66 -11.87
C LEU A 425 30.84 19.62 -12.78
N GLU A 426 31.10 19.67 -14.08
CA GLU A 426 30.13 19.98 -15.11
C GLU A 426 29.25 18.76 -15.47
N ALA A 427 28.02 19.03 -15.92
CA ALA A 427 27.11 17.99 -16.41
C ALA A 427 27.39 17.68 -17.90
N PRO A 428 27.51 16.40 -18.31
CA PRO A 428 27.65 16.05 -19.72
C PRO A 428 26.33 16.24 -20.48
N SER A 429 26.44 16.76 -21.72
CA SER A 429 25.32 17.00 -22.61
C SER A 429 24.70 15.71 -23.17
N VAL A 430 23.36 15.62 -23.12
CA VAL A 430 22.58 14.54 -23.73
C VAL A 430 22.34 14.83 -25.22
N PRO A 431 22.52 13.87 -26.14
CA PRO A 431 22.20 14.06 -27.56
C PRO A 431 20.70 13.95 -27.84
N GLU A 432 20.19 14.73 -28.79
CA GLU A 432 18.78 14.68 -29.21
C GLU A 432 18.43 13.39 -30.00
N PRO A 433 17.17 12.92 -29.94
CA PRO A 433 16.73 11.72 -30.65
C PRO A 433 16.52 11.99 -32.15
N GLY A 434 17.09 11.12 -33.00
CA GLY A 434 17.00 11.23 -34.45
C GLY A 434 15.62 10.87 -35.05
N ASP A 435 15.24 11.60 -36.09
CA ASP A 435 13.99 11.45 -36.85
C ASP A 435 14.00 10.20 -37.76
N HIS A 436 13.16 9.21 -37.46
CA HIS A 436 13.03 7.99 -38.26
C HIS A 436 11.90 8.09 -39.29
N ARG A 437 12.25 8.57 -40.50
CA ARG A 437 11.40 8.46 -41.69
C ARG A 437 11.12 6.99 -42.04
N ARG A 438 9.84 6.64 -42.20
CA ARG A 438 9.42 5.37 -42.82
C ARG A 438 9.68 5.40 -44.32
N THR A 439 10.28 4.33 -44.84
CA THR A 439 10.25 3.99 -46.28
C THR A 439 9.18 2.93 -46.55
N SER A 440 8.59 2.98 -47.74
CA SER A 440 7.44 2.16 -48.14
C SER A 440 7.75 1.32 -49.39
N ALA A 441 7.72 0.00 -49.25
CA ALA A 441 7.50 -0.99 -50.31
C ALA A 441 7.09 -2.32 -49.63
N GLY A 442 6.21 -3.16 -50.14
CA GLY A 442 5.47 -3.07 -51.39
C GLY A 442 5.58 -4.35 -52.22
N THR A 443 4.86 -5.42 -51.86
CA THR A 443 4.62 -6.61 -52.70
C THR A 443 3.28 -7.26 -52.33
N ALA A 444 2.62 -7.87 -53.31
CA ALA A 444 1.21 -8.28 -53.26
C ALA A 444 1.00 -9.79 -53.46
N GLY A 445 -0.24 -10.25 -53.22
CA GLY A 445 -0.75 -11.60 -53.50
C GLY A 445 -1.10 -12.39 -52.23
N GLY A 446 -2.26 -13.05 -52.11
CA GLY A 446 -3.44 -13.06 -52.99
C GLY A 446 -4.55 -13.99 -52.47
N ASP A 447 -5.80 -13.74 -52.92
CA ASP A 447 -6.88 -14.72 -53.13
C ASP A 447 -7.18 -15.85 -52.11
N ARG A 448 -8.16 -15.62 -51.21
CA ARG A 448 -9.58 -16.05 -51.38
C ARG A 448 -10.43 -15.88 -50.09
N PRO A 449 -11.76 -15.71 -50.21
CA PRO A 449 -12.62 -15.43 -49.06
C PRO A 449 -13.06 -16.70 -48.31
N ARG A 450 -13.32 -16.54 -47.01
CA ARG A 450 -14.21 -17.42 -46.22
C ARG A 450 -15.40 -16.60 -45.75
N GLU A 451 -16.59 -17.18 -45.91
CA GLU A 451 -17.86 -16.62 -45.44
C GLU A 451 -17.90 -16.54 -43.90
N PRO A 452 -18.51 -15.50 -43.33
CA PRO A 452 -19.11 -15.59 -42.00
C PRO A 452 -20.57 -16.05 -42.12
N LEU A 453 -20.90 -17.13 -41.43
CA LEU A 453 -22.26 -17.61 -41.22
C LEU A 453 -23.13 -16.52 -40.59
N GLY A 454 -24.31 -16.28 -41.16
CA GLY A 454 -25.28 -15.35 -40.60
C GLY A 454 -25.87 -15.88 -39.28
N LEU A 455 -25.97 -15.00 -38.28
CA LEU A 455 -26.85 -15.17 -37.14
C LEU A 455 -27.91 -14.06 -37.14
N ARG A 456 -29.10 -14.44 -36.67
CA ARG A 456 -30.36 -13.81 -37.05
C ARG A 456 -30.64 -12.52 -36.28
N SER A 457 -31.27 -11.58 -36.97
CA SER A 457 -32.02 -10.48 -36.37
C SER A 457 -33.06 -11.01 -35.40
N ALA A 458 -33.18 -10.36 -34.24
CA ALA A 458 -34.40 -10.34 -33.45
C ALA A 458 -34.94 -8.91 -33.54
N GLU A 459 -35.94 -8.70 -34.39
CA GLU A 459 -36.66 -7.43 -34.45
C GLU A 459 -37.49 -7.26 -33.17
N THR A 460 -37.54 -6.06 -32.62
CA THR A 460 -38.60 -5.68 -31.70
C THR A 460 -39.04 -4.28 -32.06
N VAL A 461 -40.21 -4.21 -32.70
CA VAL A 461 -40.85 -2.98 -33.15
C VAL A 461 -41.37 -2.21 -31.93
N VAL A 462 -41.02 -0.94 -31.82
CA VAL A 462 -41.74 0.04 -30.99
C VAL A 462 -41.89 1.31 -31.80
N ASP A 463 -43.13 1.60 -32.23
CA ASP A 463 -43.48 2.85 -32.89
C ASP A 463 -43.47 4.03 -31.89
N GLY A 464 -42.91 5.16 -32.31
CA GLY A 464 -42.92 6.43 -31.59
C GLY A 464 -42.57 7.58 -32.54
N PRO A 465 -43.34 8.70 -32.57
CA PRO A 465 -43.41 9.55 -33.75
C PRO A 465 -42.24 10.51 -33.93
N ALA A 466 -41.97 10.84 -35.20
CA ALA A 466 -40.95 11.79 -35.61
C ALA A 466 -41.21 13.23 -35.13
N GLY A 467 -40.16 13.89 -34.65
CA GLY A 467 -40.07 15.34 -34.48
C GLY A 467 -39.01 15.89 -35.43
N ASP A 468 -39.42 16.75 -36.34
CA ASP A 468 -38.59 17.33 -37.41
C ASP A 468 -38.03 18.70 -36.97
N VAL A 469 -36.69 18.84 -36.93
CA VAL A 469 -36.00 20.15 -36.80
C VAL A 469 -34.70 20.13 -37.60
N SER A 470 -34.50 21.17 -38.40
CA SER A 470 -33.47 21.31 -39.43
C SER A 470 -32.16 21.97 -38.95
N ASP A 471 -31.09 21.69 -39.69
CA ASP A 471 -29.94 22.55 -40.04
C ASP A 471 -29.22 23.43 -38.98
N HIS A 472 -27.94 23.10 -38.75
CA HIS A 472 -26.85 24.11 -38.82
C HIS A 472 -25.47 23.42 -39.06
N PRO A 473 -24.52 24.03 -39.82
CA PRO A 473 -23.29 23.37 -40.24
C PRO A 473 -22.02 23.77 -39.45
N ASP A 474 -20.90 23.14 -39.83
CA ASP A 474 -19.49 23.49 -39.56
C ASP A 474 -18.94 23.43 -38.11
N LEU A 475 -18.31 22.30 -37.77
CA LEU A 475 -17.04 22.28 -37.03
C LEU A 475 -16.12 21.14 -37.50
N ALA A 476 -14.86 21.47 -37.84
CA ALA A 476 -13.85 20.51 -38.26
C ALA A 476 -13.19 19.78 -37.07
N PRO A 477 -12.71 18.52 -37.24
CA PRO A 477 -12.12 17.75 -36.16
C PRO A 477 -10.69 18.21 -35.82
N GLY A 478 -10.56 19.01 -34.76
CA GLY A 478 -9.26 19.29 -34.14
C GLY A 478 -8.75 18.08 -33.35
N ARG A 479 -7.53 17.60 -33.66
CA ARG A 479 -6.84 16.59 -32.84
C ARG A 479 -6.58 17.13 -31.42
N ILE A 480 -7.26 16.57 -30.42
CA ILE A 480 -6.89 16.78 -29.02
C ILE A 480 -5.91 15.68 -28.60
N THR A 481 -4.61 15.96 -28.73
CA THR A 481 -3.57 15.18 -28.04
C THR A 481 -3.33 15.81 -26.67
N GLY A 482 -3.91 15.23 -25.62
CA GLY A 482 -3.81 15.81 -24.28
C GLY A 482 -4.19 14.83 -23.17
N LYS A 483 -3.29 13.91 -22.81
CA LYS A 483 -3.35 13.22 -21.50
C LYS A 483 -3.11 14.24 -20.39
N ARG A 484 -4.15 14.96 -20.00
CA ARG A 484 -4.19 15.75 -18.77
C ARG A 484 -5.28 15.13 -17.89
N LEU A 485 -4.92 14.03 -17.22
CA LEU A 485 -5.71 13.53 -16.09
C LEU A 485 -6.01 14.73 -15.18
N LEU A 486 -7.28 14.88 -14.82
CA LEU A 486 -7.75 16.00 -14.02
C LEU A 486 -6.98 15.99 -12.70
N GLN A 487 -6.05 16.93 -12.52
CA GLN A 487 -5.41 17.12 -11.23
C GLN A 487 -6.53 17.37 -10.21
N PRO A 488 -6.56 16.64 -9.08
CA PRO A 488 -7.60 16.85 -8.07
C PRO A 488 -7.59 18.31 -7.66
N ARG A 489 -8.79 18.91 -7.51
CA ARG A 489 -8.90 20.30 -7.02
C ARG A 489 -8.10 20.40 -5.72
N PRO A 490 -7.21 21.41 -5.56
CA PRO A 490 -6.44 21.57 -4.34
C PRO A 490 -7.36 21.51 -3.13
N LEU A 491 -6.97 20.75 -2.11
CA LEU A 491 -7.70 20.73 -0.84
C LEU A 491 -7.74 22.16 -0.29
N GLU A 492 -8.94 22.65 0.03
CA GLU A 492 -9.12 23.93 0.74
C GLU A 492 -8.18 23.96 1.95
N PRO A 493 -7.34 24.99 2.11
CA PRO A 493 -6.28 24.97 3.10
C PRO A 493 -6.86 24.88 4.51
N GLU A 494 -6.54 23.78 5.23
CA GLU A 494 -7.01 23.56 6.60
C GLU A 494 -6.67 24.81 7.44
N THR A 495 -7.69 25.39 8.10
CA THR A 495 -7.50 26.42 9.10
C THR A 495 -7.62 25.83 10.50
N PHE A 496 -6.62 26.08 11.33
CA PHE A 496 -6.62 25.72 12.75
C PHE A 496 -6.67 26.97 13.60
N ILE A 497 -6.98 26.75 14.86
CA ILE A 497 -6.75 27.71 15.93
C ILE A 497 -5.54 27.20 16.70
N ASP A 498 -4.49 28.03 16.84
CA ASP A 498 -3.29 27.68 17.60
C ASP A 498 -3.53 27.70 19.12
N SER A 499 -2.50 27.40 19.92
CA SER A 499 -2.59 27.43 21.39
C SER A 499 -2.93 28.80 21.98
N ASP A 500 -2.73 29.88 21.20
CA ASP A 500 -2.98 31.27 21.59
C ASP A 500 -4.35 31.76 21.08
N GLY A 501 -5.15 30.89 20.47
CA GLY A 501 -6.46 31.25 19.90
C GLY A 501 -6.40 31.89 18.51
N ARG A 502 -5.24 31.92 17.84
CA ARG A 502 -5.10 32.56 16.51
C ARG A 502 -5.47 31.59 15.39
N ARG A 503 -6.22 32.09 14.41
CA ARG A 503 -6.55 31.34 13.20
C ARG A 503 -5.34 31.30 12.25
N VAL A 504 -4.70 30.14 12.13
CA VAL A 504 -3.55 29.92 11.23
C VAL A 504 -3.99 29.06 10.05
N VAL A 505 -3.54 29.42 8.84
CA VAL A 505 -3.78 28.71 7.59
C VAL A 505 -2.48 27.98 7.23
N LEU A 506 -2.45 26.64 7.13
CA LEU A 506 -1.33 25.97 6.45
C LEU A 506 -1.57 26.18 4.96
N ARG A 507 -0.75 27.05 4.38
CA ARG A 507 -0.55 27.05 2.93
C ARG A 507 0.50 26.01 2.61
N ASP A 508 0.35 25.40 1.44
CA ASP A 508 1.40 24.59 0.82
C ASP A 508 2.73 25.37 0.80
N PRO A 509 3.85 24.80 1.29
CA PRO A 509 5.16 25.47 1.24
C PRO A 509 5.66 25.79 -0.18
N GLN A 510 5.06 25.24 -1.24
CA GLN A 510 5.42 25.52 -2.64
C GLN A 510 4.82 26.83 -3.21
N GLY A 511 4.26 27.71 -2.38
CA GLY A 511 3.52 28.91 -2.78
C GLY A 511 4.26 29.92 -3.69
N LYS A 512 4.28 29.67 -5.00
CA LYS A 512 4.41 30.70 -6.03
C LYS A 512 3.06 31.38 -6.24
N GLU A 513 2.95 32.66 -5.92
CA GLU A 513 1.80 33.45 -6.36
C GLU A 513 1.73 33.49 -7.89
N PRO A 514 0.53 33.44 -8.50
CA PRO A 514 0.36 33.75 -9.91
C PRO A 514 0.70 35.23 -10.12
N GLY A 515 1.90 35.48 -10.66
CA GLY A 515 2.44 36.82 -10.81
C GLY A 515 1.49 37.74 -11.57
N ARG A 516 1.13 38.87 -10.95
CA ARG A 516 0.42 39.96 -11.63
C ARG A 516 1.20 40.37 -12.87
N VAL A 517 0.60 40.21 -14.05
CA VAL A 517 1.17 40.66 -15.32
C VAL A 517 1.19 42.20 -15.33
N ALA A 518 2.27 42.78 -14.84
CA ALA A 518 2.55 44.20 -14.97
C ALA A 518 2.92 44.49 -16.43
N ARG A 519 1.96 45.01 -17.21
CA ARG A 519 2.24 45.56 -18.54
C ARG A 519 3.30 46.65 -18.42
N ARG A 520 4.49 46.45 -18.99
CA ARG A 520 5.42 47.53 -19.34
C ARG A 520 5.40 47.75 -20.86
N PRO A 521 5.49 49.01 -21.32
CA PRO A 521 5.39 49.34 -22.74
C PRO A 521 6.66 48.92 -23.49
N GLY A 522 6.51 48.65 -24.79
CA GLY A 522 7.60 48.23 -25.65
C GLY A 522 8.67 49.31 -25.84
N ARG A 523 9.87 48.85 -26.24
CA ARG A 523 10.90 49.67 -26.87
C ARG A 523 11.43 48.99 -28.12
N ASP A 524 11.83 49.80 -29.07
CA ASP A 524 12.04 49.44 -30.47
C ASP A 524 13.26 48.56 -30.76
N ARG A 525 13.21 47.93 -31.92
CA ARG A 525 14.36 47.37 -32.64
C ARG A 525 15.20 48.50 -33.27
N ARG A 526 16.52 48.33 -33.27
CA ARG A 526 17.61 48.82 -34.16
C ARG A 526 18.92 48.63 -33.38
N ASP A 527 20.09 48.31 -33.92
CA ASP A 527 20.55 47.94 -35.27
C ASP A 527 21.91 47.21 -35.13
N GLN A 528 22.25 46.28 -36.05
CA GLN A 528 23.61 45.99 -36.59
C GLN A 528 24.78 45.60 -35.62
N ALA A 529 25.96 45.08 -36.03
CA ALA A 529 26.41 44.16 -37.11
C ALA A 529 27.93 43.84 -36.87
N ALA A 530 28.53 42.89 -37.62
CA ALA A 530 29.94 42.43 -37.55
C ALA A 530 30.33 41.73 -36.21
N GLY A 531 31.39 40.92 -36.06
CA GLY A 531 32.42 40.38 -36.97
C GLY A 531 33.60 39.83 -36.12
N ASP A 532 34.45 38.88 -36.54
CA ASP A 532 34.47 38.04 -37.74
C ASP A 532 35.33 36.75 -37.52
N ALA A 533 35.46 35.92 -38.56
CA ALA A 533 36.12 34.60 -38.61
C ALA A 533 37.65 34.52 -38.33
N MET A 534 38.11 33.37 -37.79
CA MET A 534 39.42 32.69 -38.05
C MET A 534 39.32 31.24 -37.50
N ALA A 535 39.47 30.15 -38.25
CA ALA A 535 40.65 29.58 -38.93
C ALA A 535 41.19 28.32 -38.19
N SER A 536 41.05 27.16 -38.85
CA SER A 536 41.73 25.87 -38.56
C SER A 536 43.27 25.99 -38.85
N PRO A 537 44.17 24.98 -38.68
CA PRO A 537 43.93 23.51 -38.69
C PRO A 537 44.85 22.58 -37.84
N GLY A 538 44.62 21.27 -37.96
CA GLY A 538 45.54 20.17 -37.61
C GLY A 538 45.07 19.33 -36.41
N GLY A 539 45.17 17.99 -36.40
CA GLY A 539 45.64 17.03 -37.41
C GLY A 539 46.42 15.86 -36.77
N ARG A 540 46.28 14.64 -37.35
CA ARG A 540 46.94 13.35 -37.01
C ARG A 540 46.24 12.43 -36.00
N ASP A 541 45.56 11.42 -36.56
CA ASP A 541 45.76 9.99 -36.23
C ASP A 541 47.19 9.54 -36.65
N PRO A 542 47.72 8.34 -36.29
CA PRO A 542 47.01 7.14 -35.82
C PRO A 542 47.63 6.43 -34.60
N GLU A 543 46.97 5.39 -34.08
CA GLU A 543 47.52 4.01 -34.09
C GLU A 543 46.47 2.95 -33.71
N ALA A 544 46.69 1.72 -34.18
CA ALA A 544 45.73 0.61 -34.10
C ALA A 544 46.16 -0.43 -33.05
N HIS A 545 45.18 -1.18 -32.50
CA HIS A 545 45.44 -2.54 -32.03
C HIS A 545 44.27 -3.48 -32.32
N GLU A 546 44.58 -4.50 -33.11
CA GLU A 546 43.74 -5.61 -33.51
C GLU A 546 43.96 -6.80 -32.56
N VAL A 547 42.90 -7.41 -32.00
CA VAL A 547 42.98 -8.74 -31.38
C VAL A 547 41.75 -9.59 -31.72
N ALA A 548 41.97 -10.53 -32.63
CA ALA A 548 41.38 -11.87 -32.77
C ALA A 548 39.92 -12.15 -32.32
N LEU A 549 39.10 -12.56 -33.30
CA LEU A 549 37.75 -13.10 -33.12
C LEU A 549 37.64 -14.49 -33.77
N VAL A 550 37.71 -15.56 -32.96
CA VAL A 550 37.42 -16.95 -33.39
C VAL A 550 36.80 -17.73 -32.23
N GLY A 551 35.65 -18.39 -32.43
CA GLY A 551 35.04 -19.24 -31.40
C GLY A 551 33.59 -19.64 -31.63
N ARG A 552 33.26 -20.32 -32.73
CA ARG A 552 31.95 -21.00 -32.88
C ARG A 552 31.86 -22.15 -31.89
N ILE A 553 30.68 -22.36 -31.29
CA ILE A 553 30.01 -23.66 -31.14
C ILE A 553 28.50 -23.40 -31.20
N GLY A 554 27.78 -24.18 -31.99
CA GLY A 554 26.31 -24.15 -32.03
C GLY A 554 25.71 -25.26 -31.17
N GLY A 555 24.59 -24.98 -30.51
CA GLY A 555 23.78 -25.97 -29.78
C GLY A 555 22.37 -26.01 -30.35
N GLN A 556 21.91 -27.18 -30.77
CA GLN A 556 20.56 -27.38 -31.30
C GLN A 556 19.53 -27.36 -30.16
N VAL A 557 18.44 -26.62 -30.31
CA VAL A 557 17.24 -26.79 -29.49
C VAL A 557 16.34 -27.82 -30.16
N ARG A 558 16.10 -28.96 -29.50
CA ARG A 558 15.03 -29.91 -29.88
C ARG A 558 13.80 -29.66 -29.01
N ALA A 559 12.63 -29.74 -29.64
CA ALA A 559 11.34 -29.71 -28.97
C ALA A 559 10.96 -31.11 -28.44
N THR A 560 10.46 -31.15 -27.21
CA THR A 560 9.69 -32.22 -26.55
C THR A 560 9.07 -31.62 -25.28
N ASP A 561 7.91 -32.01 -24.79
CA ASP A 561 6.69 -32.48 -25.45
C ASP A 561 5.53 -32.23 -24.46
N GLN A 562 4.29 -32.49 -24.86
CA GLN A 562 3.07 -32.28 -24.07
C GLN A 562 3.12 -32.97 -22.69
N THR A 563 2.62 -32.30 -21.66
CA THR A 563 2.14 -32.97 -20.43
C THR A 563 0.63 -32.77 -20.29
N ASP A 564 -0.08 -33.90 -20.32
CA ASP A 564 -1.53 -33.98 -20.42
C ASP A 564 -2.20 -33.97 -19.02
N VAL A 565 -3.44 -33.49 -18.96
CA VAL A 565 -4.21 -33.36 -17.72
C VAL A 565 -5.04 -34.64 -17.50
N ARG A 566 -4.79 -35.39 -16.42
CA ARG A 566 -5.73 -36.45 -15.96
C ARG A 566 -5.62 -36.78 -14.46
N SER A 567 -6.63 -36.31 -13.73
CA SER A 567 -7.43 -37.06 -12.75
C SER A 567 -6.82 -38.30 -12.07
N ALA A 568 -6.53 -38.20 -10.78
CA ALA A 568 -6.41 -39.37 -9.91
C ALA A 568 -7.80 -39.84 -9.43
N ARG A 569 -8.16 -41.08 -9.76
CA ARG A 569 -9.22 -41.84 -9.08
C ARG A 569 -8.60 -42.96 -8.26
N PHE A 570 -9.32 -43.39 -7.24
CA PHE A 570 -8.99 -44.52 -6.36
C PHE A 570 -8.63 -45.80 -7.14
N GLY A 571 -7.68 -46.55 -6.60
CA GLY A 571 -7.37 -47.93 -6.98
C GLY A 571 -6.79 -48.68 -5.77
N ASP A 572 -7.47 -49.74 -5.35
CA ASP A 572 -7.05 -50.67 -4.30
C ASP A 572 -5.85 -51.54 -4.73
N GLU A 573 -5.15 -52.16 -3.76
CA GLU A 573 -4.41 -53.45 -3.82
C GLU A 573 -3.72 -53.68 -2.43
N PRO A 574 -3.34 -54.91 -2.01
CA PRO A 574 -4.17 -55.56 -0.99
C PRO A 574 -3.45 -56.21 0.22
N GLY A 575 -4.24 -56.46 1.26
CA GLY A 575 -4.28 -57.74 1.99
C GLY A 575 -3.02 -58.32 2.67
N ARG A 576 -2.92 -58.15 4.00
CA ARG A 576 -2.50 -59.23 4.91
C ARG A 576 -3.44 -59.29 6.11
N GLY A 577 -4.10 -60.44 6.31
CA GLY A 577 -5.14 -60.61 7.33
C GLY A 577 -4.66 -61.22 8.64
N VAL A 578 -5.52 -61.13 9.66
CA VAL A 578 -5.48 -61.93 10.90
C VAL A 578 -6.93 -62.29 11.26
N HIS A 579 -7.14 -63.51 11.78
CA HIS A 579 -8.46 -64.05 12.15
C HIS A 579 -9.04 -63.46 13.46
N PRO A 580 -10.35 -63.62 13.74
CA PRO A 580 -11.05 -62.89 14.80
C PRO A 580 -11.30 -63.70 16.08
N GLY A 581 -11.59 -62.97 17.17
CA GLY A 581 -12.52 -63.41 18.23
C GLY A 581 -11.98 -63.52 19.66
N GLN A 582 -12.32 -62.58 20.54
CA GLN A 582 -13.30 -62.74 21.62
C GLN A 582 -13.43 -61.48 22.52
N PRO A 583 -14.54 -61.29 23.26
CA PRO A 583 -14.79 -60.08 24.05
C PRO A 583 -14.63 -60.27 25.58
N VAL A 584 -13.96 -59.31 26.23
CA VAL A 584 -13.94 -59.07 27.69
C VAL A 584 -13.65 -57.57 27.86
N GLY A 585 -14.20 -56.81 28.80
CA GLY A 585 -15.23 -57.02 29.81
C GLY A 585 -15.35 -55.75 30.66
N LEU A 586 -16.49 -55.50 31.30
CA LEU A 586 -16.67 -54.32 32.17
C LEU A 586 -15.77 -54.43 33.41
N GLY A 587 -15.18 -53.31 33.81
CA GLY A 587 -14.35 -53.21 35.02
C GLY A 587 -14.58 -51.88 35.74
N GLU A 588 -15.19 -51.96 36.91
CA GLU A 588 -15.40 -50.82 37.81
C GLU A 588 -14.08 -50.36 38.44
N GLY A 589 -13.96 -49.07 38.77
CA GLY A 589 -12.76 -48.51 39.38
C GLY A 589 -13.06 -47.17 40.05
N ALA A 590 -13.53 -47.22 41.30
CA ALA A 590 -13.83 -46.02 42.08
C ALA A 590 -12.55 -45.27 42.51
N PHE A 591 -12.62 -43.93 42.49
CA PHE A 591 -11.75 -43.09 43.32
C PHE A 591 -12.58 -41.96 43.93
N ALA A 592 -12.65 -41.94 45.26
CA ALA A 592 -13.18 -40.81 46.02
C ALA A 592 -12.04 -39.81 46.30
N GLY A 593 -12.36 -38.53 46.31
CA GLY A 593 -11.42 -37.44 46.57
C GLY A 593 -12.17 -36.15 46.88
N ASP A 594 -12.44 -35.94 48.17
CA ASP A 594 -13.11 -34.76 48.71
C ASP A 594 -12.29 -33.47 48.48
N GLY A 595 -12.96 -32.33 48.32
CA GLY A 595 -12.28 -31.04 48.11
C GLY A 595 -13.19 -29.90 47.62
N GLY A 596 -14.16 -29.50 48.43
CA GLY A 596 -15.03 -28.36 48.09
C GLY A 596 -14.36 -27.00 48.30
N VAL A 597 -14.66 -26.03 47.42
CA VAL A 597 -14.47 -24.58 47.66
C VAL A 597 -15.70 -23.81 47.17
N GLU A 598 -15.98 -22.75 47.93
CA GLU A 598 -17.19 -21.93 48.05
C GLU A 598 -17.75 -21.29 46.77
N ARG A 599 -19.06 -21.02 46.81
CA ARG A 599 -19.74 -20.07 45.92
C ARG A 599 -19.67 -18.65 46.50
N GLY A 600 -19.03 -17.74 45.79
CA GLY A 600 -19.35 -16.30 45.78
C GLY A 600 -19.60 -15.88 44.32
N GLY A 601 -20.57 -15.04 43.98
CA GLY A 601 -21.25 -14.06 44.81
C GLY A 601 -20.92 -12.65 44.32
N ILE A 602 -21.36 -12.31 43.11
CA ILE A 602 -21.24 -10.94 42.56
C ILE A 602 -22.63 -10.32 42.62
N MET A 603 -22.74 -9.16 43.27
CA MET A 603 -23.97 -8.39 43.38
C MET A 603 -23.68 -6.94 43.02
N VAL A 604 -24.53 -6.40 42.13
CA VAL A 604 -24.65 -5.00 41.67
C VAL A 604 -23.45 -4.44 40.90
#